data_AF-A0A9D7P977-F1
#
_entry.id   AF-A0A9D7P977-F1
#
_cell.length_a   1.000
_cell.length_b   1.000
_cell.length_c   1.000
_cell.angle_alpha   90.00
_cell.angle_beta   90.00
_cell.angle_gamma   90.00
#
_symmetry.space_group_name_H-M   'P 1'
#
loop_
_entity.id
_entity.type
_entity.pdbx_description
1 polymer ?
#
loop_
_entity_poly.entity_id
_entity_poly.type
_entity_poly.pdbx_seq_one_letter_code
_entity_poly.pdbx_strand_id
1 'polypeptide(L)'
;MDSDIVLTVDDGRVADAASFFAAGVHLLDLLDDLAENASVRWSVAELRRASAVSGLVADGDYREVGVAAALSAVRGLAAIREGRGLPQDWTPEALTHAKDLVRSSGGNAKVETRDNVVWLDATLRTRIEEIAPWMREYFGMVRGQLTGVNVTRGNRASVKPHGGGRVVHVGFPSTIAQKFADGLFQFVEVEGIVKQNEDGRVYQVTAENVRVVEESSVPWEELFGYMPEITDGLSVADYLEGIRGEE
;
A
#
# COMPACT_ATOMS: atom_id res chain seq x y z
N MET A 1 -16.33 26.03 -0.14
CA MET A 1 -16.52 24.57 -0.26
C MET A 1 -16.10 23.99 1.08
N ASP A 2 -16.90 23.10 1.65
CA ASP A 2 -16.49 22.42 2.87
C ASP A 2 -15.35 21.45 2.54
N SER A 3 -14.28 21.52 3.33
CA SER A 3 -13.13 20.62 3.20
C SER A 3 -13.57 19.16 3.43
N ASP A 4 -13.04 18.24 2.63
CA ASP A 4 -13.31 16.81 2.83
C ASP A 4 -12.53 16.28 4.04
N ILE A 5 -11.36 16.85 4.30
CA ILE A 5 -10.54 16.60 5.50
C ILE A 5 -9.79 17.87 5.90
N VAL A 6 -9.61 18.09 7.20
CA VAL A 6 -8.88 19.24 7.73
C VAL A 6 -7.78 18.76 8.68
N LEU A 7 -6.56 19.22 8.45
CA LEU A 7 -5.43 19.08 9.36
C LEU A 7 -5.26 20.39 10.13
N THR A 8 -5.26 20.31 11.44
CA THR A 8 -4.81 21.41 12.31
C THR A 8 -3.55 20.97 13.04
N VAL A 9 -2.47 21.74 12.91
CA VAL A 9 -1.23 21.58 13.67
C VAL A 9 -1.06 22.79 14.58
N ASP A 10 -0.50 22.55 15.77
CA ASP A 10 -0.32 23.57 16.81
C ASP A 10 -1.64 24.25 17.21
N ASP A 11 -2.69 23.46 17.44
CA ASP A 11 -3.99 23.97 17.85
C ASP A 11 -3.87 24.80 19.13
N GLY A 12 -4.32 26.05 19.07
CA GLY A 12 -4.19 27.03 20.15
C GLY A 12 -2.75 27.51 20.45
N ARG A 13 -1.77 27.24 19.58
CA ARG A 13 -0.37 27.65 19.74
C ARG A 13 0.14 28.40 18.52
N VAL A 14 1.35 28.97 18.64
CA VAL A 14 2.05 29.56 17.51
C VAL A 14 2.42 28.43 16.54
N ALA A 15 1.98 28.55 15.29
CA ALA A 15 2.25 27.60 14.22
C ALA A 15 3.75 27.45 13.94
N ASP A 16 4.26 26.22 14.01
CA ASP A 16 5.53 25.85 13.40
C ASP A 16 5.32 25.38 11.95
N ALA A 17 5.87 26.15 11.02
CA ALA A 17 5.77 25.84 9.60
C ALA A 17 6.42 24.48 9.27
N ALA A 18 7.51 24.10 9.93
CA ALA A 18 8.21 22.85 9.65
C ALA A 18 7.34 21.63 10.02
N SER A 19 6.78 21.62 11.23
CA SER A 19 5.83 20.61 11.66
C SER A 19 4.57 20.57 10.80
N PHE A 20 4.05 21.74 10.41
CA PHE A 20 2.87 21.81 9.54
C PHE A 20 3.11 21.20 8.16
N PHE A 21 4.21 21.53 7.49
CA PHE A 21 4.53 20.96 6.19
C PHE A 21 4.83 19.47 6.27
N ALA A 22 5.59 19.02 7.29
CA ALA A 22 5.87 17.60 7.49
C ALA A 22 4.58 16.80 7.71
N ALA A 23 3.72 17.24 8.62
CA ALA A 23 2.44 16.59 8.86
C ALA A 23 1.51 16.65 7.64
N GLY A 24 1.52 17.75 6.88
CA GLY A 24 0.75 17.89 5.65
C GLY A 24 1.16 16.88 4.57
N VAL A 25 2.47 16.67 4.38
CA VAL A 25 2.99 15.67 3.42
C VAL A 25 2.57 14.27 3.84
N HIS A 26 2.78 13.89 5.10
CA HIS A 26 2.40 12.55 5.58
C HIS A 26 0.89 12.31 5.54
N LEU A 27 0.07 13.35 5.69
CA LEU A 27 -1.37 13.24 5.49
C LEU A 27 -1.72 12.98 4.01
N LEU A 28 -1.07 13.68 3.07
CA LEU A 28 -1.29 13.44 1.64
C LEU A 28 -0.88 12.02 1.24
N ASP A 29 0.30 11.58 1.67
CA ASP A 29 0.77 10.21 1.38
C ASP A 29 -0.21 9.15 1.92
N LEU A 30 -0.71 9.34 3.15
CA LEU A 30 -1.72 8.47 3.73
C LEU A 30 -3.02 8.46 2.90
N LEU A 31 -3.46 9.62 2.42
CA LEU A 31 -4.68 9.72 1.62
C LEU A 31 -4.52 9.07 0.24
N ASP A 32 -3.35 9.19 -0.38
CA ASP A 32 -3.05 8.60 -1.67
C ASP A 32 -2.99 7.07 -1.58
N ASP A 33 -2.38 6.53 -0.52
CA ASP A 33 -2.39 5.08 -0.26
C ASP A 33 -3.79 4.53 -0.03
N LEU A 34 -4.64 5.26 0.72
CA LEU A 34 -6.00 4.83 1.02
C LEU A 34 -6.97 5.00 -0.15
N ALA A 35 -6.65 5.85 -1.13
CA ALA A 35 -7.46 6.03 -2.31
C ALA A 35 -7.38 4.83 -3.27
N GLU A 36 -6.33 4.00 -3.17
CA GLU A 36 -6.04 2.88 -4.08
C GLU A 36 -6.09 3.27 -5.58
N ASN A 37 -6.05 4.57 -5.89
CA ASN A 37 -6.14 5.15 -7.23
C ASN A 37 -5.30 6.44 -7.31
N ALA A 38 -4.20 6.35 -8.06
CA ALA A 38 -3.25 7.44 -8.27
C ALA A 38 -3.81 8.66 -9.03
N SER A 39 -5.04 8.58 -9.54
CA SER A 39 -5.69 9.69 -10.27
C SER A 39 -6.48 10.63 -9.36
N VAL A 40 -6.60 10.33 -8.06
CA VAL A 40 -7.19 11.27 -7.10
C VAL A 40 -6.30 12.50 -6.99
N ARG A 41 -6.92 13.69 -7.07
CA ARG A 41 -6.22 14.97 -6.92
C ARG A 41 -6.73 15.68 -5.69
N TRP A 42 -5.80 16.19 -4.88
CA TRP A 42 -6.11 16.98 -3.69
C TRP A 42 -5.83 18.45 -3.93
N SER A 43 -6.78 19.29 -3.53
CA SER A 43 -6.67 20.75 -3.60
C SER A 43 -6.79 21.35 -2.20
N VAL A 44 -6.03 22.43 -1.95
CA VAL A 44 -6.12 23.17 -0.69
C VAL A 44 -7.32 24.13 -0.77
N ALA A 45 -8.36 23.84 0.01
CA ALA A 45 -9.55 24.68 0.13
C ALA A 45 -9.40 25.76 1.21
N GLU A 46 -8.53 25.53 2.20
CA GLU A 46 -8.32 26.45 3.31
C GLU A 46 -6.88 26.42 3.80
N LEU A 47 -6.31 27.61 4.08
CA LEU A 47 -5.03 27.77 4.74
C LEU A 47 -5.11 28.91 5.77
N ARG A 48 -4.91 28.63 7.05
CA ARG A 48 -4.85 29.66 8.13
C ARG A 48 -3.50 29.63 8.83
N ARG A 49 -3.06 30.80 9.33
CA ARG A 49 -1.72 31.00 9.93
C ARG A 49 -1.71 31.12 11.45
N ALA A 50 -2.83 31.47 12.09
CA ALA A 50 -2.88 31.66 13.55
C ALA A 50 -2.81 30.33 14.32
N SER A 51 -3.48 29.31 13.77
CA SER A 51 -3.15 27.89 13.92
C SER A 51 -2.86 27.38 12.51
N ALA A 52 -1.96 26.42 12.36
CA ALA A 52 -1.60 25.92 11.04
C ALA A 52 -2.70 24.96 10.57
N VAL A 53 -3.70 25.51 9.87
CA VAL A 53 -4.87 24.76 9.40
C VAL A 53 -4.77 24.59 7.89
N SER A 54 -4.88 23.35 7.42
CA SER A 54 -5.02 22.99 6.02
C SER A 54 -6.33 22.25 5.80
N GLY A 55 -7.23 22.81 5.00
CA GLY A 55 -8.40 22.09 4.51
C GLY A 55 -8.13 21.52 3.12
N LEU A 56 -8.33 20.23 2.94
CA LEU A 56 -8.13 19.52 1.68
C LEU A 56 -9.47 19.07 1.10
N VAL A 57 -9.58 19.18 -0.22
CA VAL A 57 -10.75 18.74 -0.99
C VAL A 57 -10.28 17.87 -2.15
N ALA A 58 -10.90 16.72 -2.31
CA ALA A 58 -10.70 15.86 -3.47
C ALA A 58 -11.36 16.51 -4.70
N ASP A 59 -10.66 16.53 -5.82
CA ASP A 59 -11.10 17.15 -7.07
C ASP A 59 -11.01 16.17 -8.26
N GLY A 60 -11.71 16.51 -9.34
CA GLY A 60 -11.77 15.73 -10.58
C GLY A 60 -12.71 14.53 -10.54
N ASP A 61 -12.56 13.66 -11.54
CA ASP A 61 -13.47 12.55 -11.82
C ASP A 61 -13.48 11.47 -10.72
N TYR A 62 -12.45 11.45 -9.87
CA TYR A 62 -12.28 10.49 -8.78
C TYR A 62 -12.55 11.09 -7.40
N ARG A 63 -13.31 12.20 -7.33
CA ARG A 63 -13.65 12.86 -6.05
C ARG A 63 -14.23 11.91 -5.01
N GLU A 64 -15.14 11.02 -5.40
CA GLU A 64 -15.79 10.10 -4.45
C GLU A 64 -14.78 9.14 -3.79
N VAL A 65 -13.75 8.72 -4.52
CA VAL A 65 -12.65 7.90 -4.01
C VAL A 65 -11.83 8.69 -2.99
N GLY A 66 -11.50 9.96 -3.28
CA GLY A 66 -10.80 10.82 -2.33
C GLY A 66 -11.62 11.07 -1.06
N VAL A 67 -12.92 11.32 -1.18
CA VAL A 67 -13.82 11.46 -0.01
C VAL A 67 -13.85 10.18 0.82
N ALA A 68 -13.88 9.00 0.18
CA ALA A 68 -13.81 7.72 0.89
C ALA A 68 -12.47 7.53 1.60
N ALA A 69 -11.34 7.90 0.98
CA ALA A 69 -10.01 7.87 1.59
C ALA A 69 -9.91 8.78 2.82
N ALA A 70 -10.42 10.02 2.74
CA ALA A 70 -10.50 10.93 3.87
C ALA A 70 -11.30 10.35 5.05
N LEU A 71 -12.44 9.72 4.76
CA LEU A 71 -13.25 9.05 5.78
C LEU A 71 -12.54 7.83 6.38
N SER A 72 -11.85 7.01 5.56
CA SER A 72 -11.06 5.87 6.04
C SER A 72 -9.91 6.33 6.94
N ALA A 73 -9.20 7.40 6.55
CA ALA A 73 -8.11 7.98 7.34
C ALA A 73 -8.57 8.35 8.76
N VAL A 74 -9.63 9.17 8.87
CA VAL A 74 -10.13 9.62 10.18
C VAL A 74 -10.72 8.46 11.00
N ARG A 75 -11.51 7.57 10.39
CA ARG A 75 -12.07 6.40 11.10
C ARG A 75 -10.98 5.45 11.58
N GLY A 76 -9.95 5.24 10.78
CA GLY A 76 -8.84 4.37 11.11
C GLY A 76 -7.99 4.91 12.26
N LEU A 77 -7.60 6.19 12.19
CA LEU A 77 -6.90 6.85 13.31
C LEU A 77 -7.74 6.82 14.60
N ALA A 78 -9.06 7.03 14.50
CA ALA A 78 -9.97 6.92 15.65
C ALA A 78 -9.98 5.50 16.25
N ALA A 79 -10.14 4.48 15.40
CA ALA A 79 -10.17 3.08 15.81
C ALA A 79 -8.86 2.67 16.52
N ILE A 80 -7.71 3.08 15.98
CA ILE A 80 -6.40 2.85 16.60
C ILE A 80 -6.32 3.56 17.95
N ARG A 81 -6.69 4.84 18.02
CA ARG A 81 -6.67 5.64 19.26
C ARG A 81 -7.56 5.03 20.36
N GLU A 82 -8.66 4.39 19.98
CA GLU A 82 -9.55 3.71 20.91
C GLU A 82 -9.13 2.28 21.25
N GLY A 83 -8.14 1.72 20.54
CA GLY A 83 -7.68 0.34 20.73
C GLY A 83 -8.54 -0.72 20.06
N ARG A 84 -9.33 -0.34 19.06
CA ARG A 84 -10.12 -1.27 18.24
C ARG A 84 -9.28 -2.02 17.21
N GLY A 85 -7.97 -1.74 17.14
CA GLY A 85 -7.03 -2.34 16.21
C GLY A 85 -6.89 -1.53 14.92
N LEU A 86 -6.08 -2.05 13.99
CA LEU A 86 -5.90 -1.46 12.67
C LEU A 86 -7.11 -1.76 11.76
N PRO A 87 -7.56 -0.82 10.92
CA PRO A 87 -8.51 -1.10 9.85
C PRO A 87 -8.01 -2.18 8.89
N GLN A 88 -8.93 -2.98 8.34
CA GLN A 88 -8.62 -4.10 7.44
C GLN A 88 -8.18 -3.64 6.04
N ASP A 89 -8.63 -2.46 5.64
CA ASP A 89 -8.35 -1.81 4.36
C ASP A 89 -7.00 -1.09 4.34
N TRP A 90 -6.32 -0.93 5.48
CA TRP A 90 -5.05 -0.21 5.52
C TRP A 90 -3.87 -1.08 5.07
N THR A 91 -3.07 -0.51 4.16
CA THR A 91 -1.81 -1.06 3.67
C THR A 91 -0.67 -0.85 4.68
N PRO A 92 0.48 -1.55 4.53
CA PRO A 92 1.66 -1.28 5.37
C PRO A 92 2.17 0.15 5.20
N GLU A 93 2.12 0.66 3.96
CA GLU A 93 2.50 2.02 3.61
C GLU A 93 1.56 3.01 4.30
N ALA A 94 0.24 2.81 4.26
CA ALA A 94 -0.74 3.65 4.96
C ALA A 94 -0.47 3.68 6.48
N LEU A 95 -0.15 2.54 7.09
CA LEU A 95 0.25 2.50 8.51
C LEU A 95 1.55 3.29 8.77
N THR A 96 2.52 3.20 7.87
CA THR A 96 3.79 3.93 7.97
C THR A 96 3.55 5.44 7.88
N HIS A 97 2.80 5.91 6.89
CA HIS A 97 2.44 7.32 6.76
C HIS A 97 1.61 7.82 7.94
N ALA A 98 0.70 7.00 8.49
CA ALA A 98 -0.02 7.33 9.71
C ALA A 98 0.90 7.47 10.94
N LYS A 99 1.91 6.60 11.09
CA LYS A 99 2.92 6.73 12.15
C LYS A 99 3.70 8.03 11.99
N ASP A 100 4.15 8.34 10.78
CA ASP A 100 4.94 9.52 10.51
C ASP A 100 4.13 10.82 10.65
N LEU A 101 2.85 10.81 10.29
CA LEU A 101 1.89 11.87 10.57
C LEU A 101 1.77 12.14 12.08
N VAL A 102 1.64 11.10 12.90
CA VAL A 102 1.51 11.24 14.37
C VAL A 102 2.83 11.67 15.04
N ARG A 103 3.98 11.30 14.46
CA ARG A 103 5.31 11.72 14.93
C ARG A 103 5.60 13.19 14.62
N SER A 104 5.29 13.63 13.40
CA SER A 104 5.61 14.98 12.89
C SER A 104 4.71 16.09 13.45
N SER A 105 3.50 15.76 13.91
CA SER A 105 2.43 16.71 14.25
C SER A 105 2.44 17.27 15.70
N GLY A 106 3.44 16.94 16.53
CA GLY A 106 3.72 17.70 17.76
C GLY A 106 2.71 17.56 18.93
N GLY A 107 1.77 16.62 18.88
CA GLY A 107 0.87 16.28 20.01
C GLY A 107 -0.25 17.29 20.30
N ASN A 108 -0.28 18.44 19.63
CA ASN A 108 -1.38 19.42 19.65
C ASN A 108 -1.94 19.57 18.23
N ALA A 109 -2.18 18.43 17.59
CA ALA A 109 -2.70 18.38 16.24
C ALA A 109 -3.93 17.48 16.20
N LYS A 110 -4.78 17.73 15.21
CA LYS A 110 -5.98 16.96 14.96
C LYS A 110 -6.23 16.85 13.46
N VAL A 111 -6.86 15.75 13.09
CA VAL A 111 -7.42 15.53 11.77
C VAL A 111 -8.92 15.40 11.92
N GLU A 112 -9.67 16.12 11.09
CA GLU A 112 -11.12 16.12 11.16
C GLU A 112 -11.76 15.98 9.78
N THR A 113 -12.86 15.24 9.75
CA THR A 113 -13.84 15.19 8.65
C THR A 113 -15.17 15.63 9.26
N ARG A 114 -16.14 16.07 8.44
CA ARG A 114 -17.44 16.67 8.83
C ARG A 114 -17.93 16.40 10.27
N ASP A 115 -18.01 15.13 10.68
CA ASP A 115 -18.54 14.72 12.00
C ASP A 115 -17.52 14.02 12.92
N ASN A 116 -16.27 13.83 12.50
CA ASN A 116 -15.28 13.05 13.25
C ASN A 116 -14.00 13.85 13.43
N VAL A 117 -13.56 13.97 14.68
CA VAL A 117 -12.30 14.62 15.06
C VAL A 117 -11.42 13.60 15.75
N VAL A 118 -10.18 13.47 15.29
CA VAL A 118 -9.18 12.62 15.92
C VAL A 118 -7.96 13.45 16.28
N TRP A 119 -7.61 13.43 17.55
CA TRP A 119 -6.40 14.06 18.06
C TRP A 119 -5.18 13.18 17.78
N LEU A 120 -4.15 13.79 17.19
CA LEU A 120 -2.82 13.21 16.99
C LEU A 120 -1.99 13.30 18.28
N ASP A 121 -2.58 12.84 19.38
CA ASP A 121 -2.08 12.97 20.74
C ASP A 121 -1.13 11.82 21.14
N ALA A 122 -0.59 11.90 22.36
CA ALA A 122 0.30 10.86 22.89
C ALA A 122 -0.40 9.48 23.00
N THR A 123 -1.73 9.43 23.17
CA THR A 123 -2.47 8.18 23.24
C THR A 123 -2.49 7.48 21.88
N LEU A 124 -2.80 8.20 20.81
CA LEU A 124 -2.72 7.66 19.45
C LEU A 124 -1.27 7.24 19.13
N ARG A 125 -0.29 8.06 19.50
CA ARG A 125 1.14 7.74 19.29
C ARG A 125 1.55 6.43 19.95
N THR A 126 1.23 6.22 21.22
CA THR A 126 1.58 4.97 21.90
C THR A 126 0.90 3.78 21.22
N ARG A 127 -0.40 3.89 20.93
CA ARG A 127 -1.17 2.78 20.35
C ARG A 127 -0.73 2.42 18.94
N ILE A 128 -0.42 3.40 18.10
CA ILE A 128 0.01 3.14 16.72
C ILE A 128 1.39 2.49 16.65
N GLU A 129 2.27 2.78 17.62
CA GLU A 129 3.57 2.10 17.76
C GLU A 129 3.41 0.66 18.28
N GLU A 130 2.44 0.41 19.15
CA GLU A 130 2.13 -0.91 19.70
C GLU A 130 1.50 -1.90 18.69
N ILE A 131 1.09 -1.44 17.51
CA ILE A 131 0.53 -2.30 16.45
C ILE A 131 1.58 -3.29 15.86
N ALA A 132 2.87 -3.14 16.21
CA ALA A 132 3.93 -4.03 15.77
C ALA A 132 3.96 -5.39 16.53
N PRO A 133 4.33 -6.50 15.86
CA PRO A 133 4.64 -6.62 14.44
C PRO A 133 3.36 -6.78 13.61
N TRP A 134 3.20 -5.90 12.62
CA TRP A 134 2.02 -5.87 11.77
C TRP A 134 2.08 -6.95 10.68
N MET A 135 0.95 -7.61 10.46
CA MET A 135 0.74 -8.62 9.42
C MET A 135 -0.56 -8.31 8.69
N ARG A 136 -0.53 -8.21 7.36
CA ARG A 136 -1.73 -8.26 6.52
C ARG A 136 -1.94 -9.67 5.99
N GLU A 137 -3.17 -10.14 6.07
CA GLU A 137 -3.64 -11.33 5.35
C GLU A 137 -4.57 -10.89 4.23
N TYR A 138 -4.27 -11.28 2.99
CA TYR A 138 -5.12 -11.01 1.84
C TYR A 138 -5.04 -12.14 0.83
N PHE A 139 -6.07 -12.30 0.00
CA PHE A 139 -6.03 -13.26 -1.10
C PHE A 139 -5.17 -12.69 -2.24
N GLY A 140 -4.18 -13.45 -2.68
CA GLY A 140 -3.24 -12.99 -3.70
C GLY A 140 -2.42 -14.12 -4.31
N MET A 141 -1.42 -13.72 -5.09
CA MET A 141 -0.57 -14.64 -5.83
C MET A 141 0.90 -14.25 -5.71
N VAL A 142 1.77 -15.26 -5.58
CA VAL A 142 3.22 -15.11 -5.50
C VAL A 142 3.85 -15.92 -6.63
N ARG A 143 4.69 -15.25 -7.44
CA ARG A 143 5.46 -15.87 -8.50
C ARG A 143 6.93 -16.00 -8.13
N GLY A 144 7.52 -17.15 -8.42
CA GLY A 144 8.92 -17.38 -8.13
C GLY A 144 9.38 -18.80 -8.40
N GLN A 145 10.66 -19.05 -8.15
CA GLN A 145 11.25 -20.38 -8.27
C GLN A 145 10.86 -21.24 -7.06
N LEU A 146 10.26 -22.41 -7.27
CA LEU A 146 10.02 -23.37 -6.20
C LEU A 146 11.31 -24.10 -5.84
N THR A 147 11.91 -23.80 -4.69
CA THR A 147 13.24 -24.28 -4.30
C THR A 147 13.22 -25.44 -3.31
N GLY A 148 12.07 -25.73 -2.69
CA GLY A 148 11.94 -26.84 -1.78
C GLY A 148 10.49 -27.22 -1.54
N VAL A 149 10.25 -28.53 -1.36
CA VAL A 149 8.96 -29.13 -1.02
C VAL A 149 9.19 -30.18 0.05
N ASN A 150 8.37 -30.16 1.10
CA ASN A 150 8.37 -31.11 2.19
C ASN A 150 6.94 -31.57 2.43
N VAL A 151 6.73 -32.89 2.45
CA VAL A 151 5.44 -33.52 2.74
C VAL A 151 5.52 -34.46 3.95
N THR A 152 6.69 -34.61 4.58
CA THR A 152 6.92 -35.57 5.68
C THR A 152 6.70 -34.98 7.07
N ARG A 153 6.93 -33.66 7.26
CA ARG A 153 6.70 -32.95 8.54
C ARG A 153 5.64 -31.85 8.39
N GLY A 154 4.58 -32.19 7.67
CA GLY A 154 3.57 -31.25 7.18
C GLY A 154 3.93 -30.75 5.79
N ASN A 155 2.88 -30.35 5.07
CA ASN A 155 2.95 -29.89 3.70
C ASN A 155 3.48 -28.45 3.63
N ARG A 156 4.74 -28.31 3.24
CA ARG A 156 5.46 -27.03 3.20
C ARG A 156 6.29 -26.92 1.94
N ALA A 157 6.39 -25.71 1.43
CA ALA A 157 7.18 -25.36 0.27
C ALA A 157 7.94 -24.04 0.50
N SER A 158 8.96 -23.82 -0.31
CA SER A 158 9.78 -22.61 -0.30
C SER A 158 9.84 -22.02 -1.70
N VAL A 159 9.38 -20.78 -1.86
CA VAL A 159 9.41 -20.06 -3.14
C VAL A 159 10.39 -18.90 -3.04
N LYS A 160 11.30 -18.79 -4.00
CA LYS A 160 12.19 -17.63 -4.17
C LYS A 160 11.57 -16.67 -5.18
N PRO A 161 11.10 -15.46 -4.80
CA PRO A 161 10.41 -14.55 -5.71
C PRO A 161 11.25 -14.13 -6.91
N HIS A 162 10.58 -13.87 -8.05
CA HIS A 162 11.23 -13.51 -9.32
C HIS A 162 11.97 -12.16 -9.26
N GLY A 163 11.44 -11.17 -8.54
CA GLY A 163 12.05 -9.85 -8.36
C GLY A 163 13.19 -9.80 -7.33
N GLY A 164 13.67 -10.96 -6.85
CA GLY A 164 14.59 -11.06 -5.73
C GLY A 164 13.89 -10.99 -4.38
N GLY A 165 14.69 -10.97 -3.29
CA GLY A 165 14.18 -10.93 -1.91
C GLY A 165 14.32 -12.25 -1.14
N ARG A 166 13.63 -12.32 0.00
CA ARG A 166 13.69 -13.48 0.91
C ARG A 166 12.79 -14.62 0.42
N VAL A 167 13.10 -15.83 0.86
CA VAL A 167 12.28 -17.01 0.59
C VAL A 167 10.92 -16.83 1.25
N VAL A 168 9.85 -17.07 0.48
CA VAL A 168 8.47 -17.13 0.93
C VAL A 168 8.14 -18.56 1.33
N HIS A 169 7.62 -18.74 2.55
CA HIS A 169 7.20 -20.05 3.04
C HIS A 169 5.76 -20.34 2.64
N VAL A 170 5.53 -21.50 2.04
CA VAL A 170 4.20 -21.88 1.55
C VAL A 170 3.69 -23.07 2.35
N GLY A 171 2.53 -22.95 2.98
CA GLY A 171 1.76 -24.09 3.49
C GLY A 171 0.69 -24.49 2.48
N PHE A 172 0.41 -25.78 2.31
CA PHE A 172 -0.59 -26.24 1.35
C PHE A 172 -1.36 -27.48 1.83
N PRO A 173 -2.63 -27.68 1.40
CA PRO A 173 -3.38 -28.88 1.71
C PRO A 173 -2.86 -30.09 0.93
N SER A 174 -3.08 -31.30 1.47
CA SER A 174 -2.59 -32.55 0.83
C SER A 174 -3.17 -32.79 -0.57
N THR A 175 -4.32 -32.19 -0.86
CA THR A 175 -4.99 -32.27 -2.17
C THR A 175 -4.17 -31.70 -3.32
N ILE A 176 -3.27 -30.75 -3.05
CA ILE A 176 -2.40 -30.14 -4.05
C ILE A 176 -0.92 -30.51 -3.88
N ALA A 177 -0.60 -31.47 -3.00
CA ALA A 177 0.77 -31.89 -2.72
C ALA A 177 1.49 -32.42 -3.96
N GLN A 178 0.79 -33.16 -4.83
CA GLN A 178 1.37 -33.65 -6.07
C GLN A 178 1.77 -32.50 -7.00
N LYS A 179 0.93 -31.45 -7.12
CA LYS A 179 1.26 -30.28 -7.95
C LYS A 179 2.52 -29.55 -7.46
N PHE A 180 2.71 -29.47 -6.14
CA PHE A 180 3.95 -28.93 -5.56
C PHE A 180 5.15 -29.83 -5.85
N ALA A 181 5.00 -31.15 -5.73
CA ALA A 181 6.07 -32.08 -6.06
C ALA A 181 6.48 -31.97 -7.55
N ASP A 182 5.50 -31.89 -8.45
CA ASP A 182 5.72 -31.75 -9.90
C ASP A 182 6.34 -30.40 -10.27
N GLY A 183 6.01 -29.33 -9.53
CA GLY A 183 6.57 -28.00 -9.73
C GLY A 183 7.95 -27.78 -9.10
N LEU A 184 8.53 -28.78 -8.43
CA LEU A 184 9.82 -28.61 -7.73
C LEU A 184 10.91 -28.23 -8.73
N PHE A 185 11.65 -27.15 -8.41
CA PHE A 185 12.65 -26.53 -9.28
C PHE A 185 12.08 -25.95 -10.58
N GLN A 186 10.78 -25.69 -10.66
CA GLN A 186 10.15 -24.93 -11.73
C GLN A 186 9.83 -23.51 -11.26
N PHE A 187 9.60 -22.63 -12.23
CA PHE A 187 8.99 -21.32 -11.98
C PHE A 187 7.48 -21.51 -11.80
N VAL A 188 6.95 -21.08 -10.66
CA VAL A 188 5.57 -21.34 -10.26
C VAL A 188 4.84 -20.06 -9.87
N GLU A 189 3.52 -20.09 -10.03
CA GLU A 189 2.59 -19.16 -9.42
C GLU A 189 1.81 -19.91 -8.33
N VAL A 190 1.89 -19.39 -7.12
CA VAL A 190 1.16 -19.90 -5.96
C VAL A 190 0.05 -18.91 -5.62
N GLU A 191 -1.18 -19.41 -5.56
CA GLU A 191 -2.38 -18.64 -5.26
C GLU A 191 -2.92 -19.04 -3.88
N GLY A 192 -3.35 -18.06 -3.10
CA GLY A 192 -4.02 -18.29 -1.81
C GLY A 192 -3.91 -17.10 -0.87
N ILE A 193 -3.99 -17.36 0.43
CA ILE A 193 -3.89 -16.31 1.46
C ILE A 193 -2.43 -15.95 1.71
N VAL A 194 -2.09 -14.72 1.37
CA VAL A 194 -0.75 -14.13 1.48
C VAL A 194 -0.62 -13.40 2.80
N LYS A 195 0.50 -13.63 3.50
CA LYS A 195 0.92 -12.89 4.69
C LYS A 195 2.05 -11.94 4.35
N GLN A 196 1.82 -10.66 4.57
CA GLN A 196 2.76 -9.58 4.31
C GLN A 196 3.13 -8.87 5.62
N ASN A 197 4.40 -8.52 5.78
CA ASN A 197 4.88 -7.77 6.95
C ASN A 197 4.81 -6.25 6.69
N GLU A 198 5.26 -5.47 7.68
CA GLU A 198 5.33 -4.00 7.62
C GLU A 198 6.19 -3.42 6.48
N ASP A 199 7.16 -4.19 5.95
CA ASP A 199 7.98 -3.76 4.79
C ASP A 199 7.28 -4.00 3.45
N GLY A 200 6.00 -4.39 3.44
CA GLY A 200 5.33 -4.87 2.24
C GLY A 200 5.87 -6.22 1.74
N ARG A 201 6.69 -6.94 2.53
CA ARG A 201 7.29 -8.20 2.11
C ARG A 201 6.38 -9.37 2.45
N VAL A 202 6.05 -10.13 1.43
CA VAL A 202 5.43 -11.44 1.61
C VAL A 202 6.43 -12.39 2.25
N TYR A 203 6.04 -13.04 3.34
CA TYR A 203 6.88 -14.01 4.03
C TYR A 203 6.22 -15.39 4.15
N GLN A 204 4.89 -15.46 4.05
CA GLN A 204 4.17 -16.72 4.08
C GLN A 204 2.95 -16.71 3.15
N VAL A 205 2.61 -17.86 2.57
CA VAL A 205 1.39 -18.10 1.80
C VAL A 205 0.73 -19.38 2.29
N THR A 206 -0.58 -19.33 2.49
CA THR A 206 -1.43 -20.53 2.63
C THR A 206 -2.04 -20.79 1.26
N ALA A 207 -1.44 -21.72 0.52
CA ALA A 207 -1.79 -21.98 -0.87
C ALA A 207 -3.10 -22.76 -0.99
N GLU A 208 -3.95 -22.29 -1.89
CA GLU A 208 -5.13 -22.99 -2.39
C GLU A 208 -4.83 -23.67 -3.72
N ASN A 209 -3.90 -23.12 -4.50
CA ASN A 209 -3.49 -23.67 -5.77
C ASN A 209 -2.01 -23.35 -6.10
N VAL A 210 -1.43 -24.15 -6.97
CA VAL A 210 -0.12 -23.89 -7.57
C VAL A 210 -0.15 -24.34 -9.03
N ARG A 211 0.48 -23.54 -9.89
CA ARG A 211 0.73 -23.90 -11.28
C ARG A 211 2.15 -23.58 -11.69
N VAL A 212 2.73 -24.43 -12.52
CA VAL A 212 3.97 -24.11 -13.23
C VAL A 212 3.63 -23.04 -14.26
N VAL A 213 4.40 -21.96 -14.24
CA VAL A 213 4.28 -20.91 -15.24
C VAL A 213 5.27 -21.25 -16.33
N GLU A 214 4.76 -21.62 -17.50
CA GLU A 214 5.60 -21.81 -18.68
C GLU A 214 6.27 -20.48 -19.02
N GLU A 215 7.59 -20.50 -19.09
CA GLU A 215 8.35 -19.36 -19.57
C GLU A 215 7.93 -19.12 -21.01
N SER A 216 7.39 -17.94 -21.31
CA SER A 216 7.00 -17.59 -22.67
C SER A 216 8.24 -17.71 -23.55
N SER A 217 8.23 -18.69 -24.46
CA SER A 217 9.31 -18.88 -25.42
C SER A 217 9.37 -17.75 -26.46
N VAL A 218 8.37 -16.86 -26.47
CA VAL A 218 8.30 -15.73 -27.39
C VAL A 218 9.33 -14.69 -26.95
N PRO A 219 10.42 -14.50 -27.71
CA PRO A 219 11.36 -13.42 -27.49
C PRO A 219 10.61 -12.09 -27.56
N TRP A 220 11.04 -11.07 -26.80
CA TRP A 220 10.34 -9.78 -26.80
C TRP A 220 10.23 -9.22 -28.23
N GLU A 221 11.24 -9.50 -29.08
CA GLU A 221 11.29 -9.12 -30.49
C GLU A 221 10.10 -9.65 -31.31
N GLU A 222 9.56 -10.82 -30.96
CA GLU A 222 8.44 -11.45 -31.67
C GLU A 222 7.07 -10.92 -31.22
N LEU A 223 6.99 -10.27 -30.05
CA LEU A 223 5.76 -9.61 -29.59
C LEU A 223 5.42 -8.37 -30.43
N PHE A 224 6.42 -7.73 -31.06
CA PHE A 224 6.21 -6.56 -31.93
C PHE A 224 5.45 -6.86 -33.21
N GLY A 225 5.51 -8.11 -33.70
CA GLY A 225 4.74 -8.55 -34.87
C GLY A 225 3.25 -8.76 -34.58
N TYR A 226 2.87 -8.91 -33.31
CA TYR A 226 1.49 -9.23 -32.90
C TYR A 226 0.66 -8.00 -32.52
N MET A 227 1.29 -6.87 -32.15
CA MET A 227 0.59 -5.61 -31.84
C MET A 227 1.35 -4.42 -32.44
N PRO A 228 1.21 -4.18 -33.76
CA PRO A 228 1.95 -3.12 -34.48
C PRO A 228 1.63 -1.70 -33.99
N GLU A 229 0.50 -1.54 -33.29
CA GLU A 229 -0.01 -0.25 -32.83
C GLU A 229 0.53 0.16 -31.44
N ILE A 230 1.27 -0.71 -30.74
CA ILE A 230 1.75 -0.41 -29.37
C ILE A 230 2.69 0.81 -29.32
N THR A 231 3.44 1.08 -30.38
CA THR A 231 4.32 2.25 -30.48
C THR A 231 3.75 3.33 -31.40
N ASP A 232 2.50 3.20 -31.87
CA ASP A 232 1.90 4.08 -32.89
C ASP A 232 2.81 4.32 -34.12
N GLY A 233 3.62 3.32 -34.48
CA GLY A 233 4.57 3.40 -35.60
C GLY A 233 5.89 4.12 -35.31
N LEU A 234 6.16 4.51 -34.05
CA LEU A 234 7.44 5.06 -33.61
C LEU A 234 8.52 3.98 -33.53
N SER A 235 9.77 4.38 -33.75
CA SER A 235 10.92 3.52 -33.46
C SER A 235 11.09 3.35 -31.94
N VAL A 236 11.73 2.26 -31.52
CA VAL A 236 11.92 1.94 -30.09
C VAL A 236 12.69 3.03 -29.35
N ALA A 237 13.66 3.68 -30.02
CA ALA A 237 14.39 4.79 -29.45
C ALA A 237 13.45 5.98 -29.20
N ASP A 238 12.68 6.38 -30.20
CA ASP A 238 11.79 7.54 -30.13
C ASP A 238 10.65 7.34 -29.11
N TYR A 239 10.10 6.12 -29.02
CA TYR A 239 9.05 5.80 -28.04
C TYR A 239 9.59 5.81 -26.60
N LEU A 240 10.80 5.28 -26.37
CA LEU A 240 11.43 5.30 -25.04
C LEU A 240 11.94 6.69 -24.65
N GLU A 241 12.38 7.49 -25.60
CA GLU A 241 12.78 8.90 -25.42
C GLU A 241 11.55 9.74 -25.02
N GLY A 242 10.41 9.55 -25.69
CA GLY A 242 9.13 10.17 -25.33
C GLY A 242 8.59 9.78 -23.96
N ILE A 243 8.77 8.51 -23.54
CA ILE A 243 8.40 8.06 -22.17
C ILE A 243 9.37 8.60 -21.11
N ARG A 244 10.66 8.77 -21.45
CA ARG A 244 11.69 9.28 -20.54
C ARG A 244 11.67 10.80 -20.39
N GLY A 245 10.92 11.51 -21.25
CA GLY A 245 10.80 12.96 -21.19
C GLY A 245 12.11 13.68 -21.52
N GLU A 246 12.97 13.06 -22.30
CA GLU A 246 14.17 13.70 -22.85
C GLU A 246 13.76 14.42 -24.14
N GLU A 247 13.40 15.70 -24.04
CA GLU A 247 13.43 16.67 -25.16
C GLU A 247 14.70 17.52 -25.10
#